data_AF-A0AAV5IEV4-F1
#
_entry.id   AF-A0AAV5IEV4-F1
#
_cell.length_a   1.000
_cell.length_b   1.000
_cell.length_c   1.000
_cell.angle_alpha   90.00
_cell.angle_beta   90.00
_cell.angle_gamma   90.00
#
_symmetry.space_group_name_H-M   'P 1'
#
loop_
_entity.id
_entity.type
_entity.pdbx_description
1 polymer ?
#
loop_
_entity_poly.entity_id
_entity_poly.type
_entity_poly.pdbx_seq_one_letter_code
_entity_poly.pdbx_strand_id
1 'polypeptide(L)'
;MMRTVLPALAQAVVMDSSPSLSHEGTADNIKEKLQCLSSAVVEAYNILPNLDLVVPLLMRKGITFSSSALSMVPGIPIKPMLAKITNGVPQVLKLFQNKGFTCEYKYDGQRAQIHKLADGTMRVFSRNGEETTSRFPDLVNIIKESCKPAASTFILDAEVVAVDRKNGCKLMSFQELSSRERGGKDSLITVDSIKV
;
A
#
# COMPACT_ATOMS: atom_id res chain seq x y z
N MET A 1 -9.33 -1.89 -12.92
CA MET A 1 -10.67 -2.32 -12.44
C MET A 1 -11.15 -1.49 -11.25
N MET A 2 -10.48 -1.50 -10.09
CA MET A 2 -10.96 -0.77 -8.89
C MET A 2 -11.05 0.76 -9.03
N ARG A 3 -10.26 1.37 -9.92
CA ARG A 3 -10.28 2.83 -10.18
C ARG A 3 -11.65 3.36 -10.63
N THR A 4 -12.45 2.54 -11.30
CA THR A 4 -13.80 2.91 -11.75
C THR A 4 -14.90 2.25 -10.90
N VAL A 5 -14.65 1.04 -10.41
CA VAL A 5 -15.63 0.29 -9.59
C VAL A 5 -15.91 1.00 -8.26
N LEU A 6 -14.89 1.50 -7.57
CA LEU A 6 -15.09 2.13 -6.26
C LEU A 6 -15.89 3.44 -6.33
N PRO A 7 -15.59 4.38 -7.25
CA PRO A 7 -16.46 5.53 -7.48
C PRO A 7 -17.88 5.13 -7.90
N ALA A 8 -18.04 4.15 -8.78
CA ALA A 8 -19.36 3.71 -9.22
C ALA A 8 -20.19 3.14 -8.05
N LEU A 9 -19.57 2.35 -7.16
CA LEU A 9 -20.20 1.85 -5.95
C LEU A 9 -20.64 2.98 -5.02
N ALA A 10 -19.79 3.98 -4.81
CA ALA A 10 -20.13 5.16 -4.01
C ALA A 10 -21.31 5.92 -4.63
N GLN A 11 -21.30 6.14 -5.94
CA GLN A 11 -22.36 6.82 -6.66
C GLN A 11 -23.70 6.08 -6.54
N ALA A 12 -23.69 4.75 -6.65
CA ALA A 12 -24.88 3.93 -6.47
C ALA A 12 -25.51 4.12 -5.08
N VAL A 13 -24.71 4.22 -4.02
CA VAL A 13 -25.20 4.48 -2.65
C VAL A 13 -25.87 5.85 -2.53
N VAL A 14 -25.29 6.88 -3.16
CA VAL A 14 -25.89 8.23 -3.15
C VAL A 14 -27.23 8.24 -3.90
N MET A 15 -27.28 7.57 -5.06
CA MET A 15 -28.49 7.49 -5.89
C MET A 15 -29.63 6.73 -5.20
N ASP A 16 -29.32 5.61 -4.56
CA ASP A 16 -30.29 4.83 -3.78
C ASP A 16 -30.82 5.62 -2.57
N SER A 17 -29.94 6.36 -1.89
CA SER A 17 -30.31 7.18 -0.72
C SER A 17 -31.15 8.42 -1.06
N SER A 18 -31.26 8.79 -2.34
CA SER A 18 -31.94 10.03 -2.76
C SER A 18 -32.89 9.82 -3.96
N PRO A 19 -33.99 9.08 -3.81
CA PRO A 19 -34.90 8.76 -4.92
C PRO A 19 -35.66 9.97 -5.50
N SER A 20 -35.71 11.10 -4.77
CA SER A 20 -36.61 12.24 -5.05
C SER A 20 -35.92 13.52 -5.54
N LEU A 21 -34.77 13.43 -6.21
CA LEU A 21 -33.98 14.58 -6.68
C LEU A 21 -34.39 15.12 -8.06
N SER A 22 -35.69 15.08 -8.38
CA SER A 22 -36.25 15.56 -9.64
C SER A 22 -36.66 17.03 -9.63
N HIS A 23 -36.21 17.85 -8.66
CA HIS A 23 -36.53 19.28 -8.63
C HIS A 23 -35.28 20.19 -8.66
N GLU A 24 -35.36 21.15 -9.58
CA GLU A 24 -34.34 22.08 -10.07
C GLU A 24 -33.73 22.93 -8.96
N GLY A 25 -32.39 23.09 -9.02
CA GLY A 25 -31.58 23.83 -8.04
C GLY A 25 -30.51 22.98 -7.33
N THR A 26 -30.57 21.65 -7.48
CA THR A 26 -29.83 20.68 -6.63
C THR A 26 -28.61 20.03 -7.30
N ALA A 27 -28.34 20.31 -8.58
CA ALA A 27 -27.37 19.57 -9.39
C ALA A 27 -25.91 19.71 -8.88
N ASP A 28 -25.49 20.92 -8.50
CA ASP A 28 -24.12 21.15 -8.02
C ASP A 28 -23.87 20.49 -6.65
N ASN A 29 -24.86 20.54 -5.75
CA ASN A 29 -24.80 19.86 -4.44
C ASN A 29 -24.73 18.33 -4.59
N ILE A 30 -25.45 17.75 -5.57
CA ILE A 30 -25.37 16.32 -5.86
C ILE A 30 -23.99 15.95 -6.41
N LYS A 31 -23.46 16.74 -7.35
CA LYS A 31 -22.14 16.51 -7.94
C LYS A 31 -21.04 16.52 -6.88
N GLU A 32 -21.08 17.49 -5.97
CA GLU A 32 -20.15 17.57 -4.84
C GLU A 32 -20.26 16.34 -3.93
N LYS A 33 -21.48 15.94 -3.55
CA LYS A 33 -21.71 14.73 -2.73
C LYS A 33 -21.17 13.47 -3.39
N LEU A 34 -21.43 13.28 -4.69
CA LEU A 34 -20.93 12.14 -5.46
C LEU A 34 -19.40 12.12 -5.47
N GLN A 35 -18.76 13.28 -5.69
CA GLN A 35 -17.31 13.39 -5.74
C GLN A 35 -16.67 13.14 -4.36
N CYS A 36 -17.25 13.69 -3.29
CA CYS A 36 -16.78 13.52 -1.93
C CYS A 36 -16.87 12.05 -1.51
N LEU A 37 -18.02 11.39 -1.70
CA LEU A 37 -18.18 9.99 -1.31
C LEU A 37 -17.31 9.06 -2.16
N SER A 38 -17.21 9.31 -3.46
CA SER A 38 -16.31 8.56 -4.34
C SER A 38 -14.86 8.63 -3.86
N SER A 39 -14.40 9.83 -3.48
CA SER A 39 -13.04 10.03 -2.97
C SER A 39 -12.84 9.32 -1.63
N ALA A 40 -13.82 9.39 -0.73
CA ALA A 40 -13.77 8.73 0.57
C ALA A 40 -13.70 7.20 0.45
N VAL A 41 -14.48 6.59 -0.46
CA VAL A 41 -14.46 5.13 -0.69
C VAL A 41 -13.13 4.69 -1.32
N VAL A 42 -12.60 5.47 -2.26
CA VAL A 42 -11.28 5.21 -2.86
C VAL A 42 -10.17 5.31 -1.82
N GLU A 43 -10.20 6.33 -0.96
CA GLU A 43 -9.24 6.51 0.13
C GLU A 43 -9.33 5.36 1.15
N ALA A 44 -10.54 5.02 1.58
CA ALA A 44 -10.81 3.88 2.44
C ALA A 44 -10.22 2.57 1.90
N TYR A 45 -10.44 2.29 0.61
CA TYR A 45 -9.87 1.10 -0.03
C TYR A 45 -8.35 1.16 -0.17
N ASN A 46 -7.76 2.35 -0.36
CA ASN A 46 -6.31 2.48 -0.43
C ASN A 46 -5.65 2.20 0.93
N ILE A 47 -6.29 2.61 2.03
CA ILE A 47 -5.86 2.34 3.41
C ILE A 47 -6.08 0.86 3.77
N LEU A 48 -7.24 0.32 3.40
CA LEU A 48 -7.67 -1.02 3.75
C LEU A 48 -8.31 -1.70 2.53
N PRO A 49 -7.51 -2.31 1.62
CA PRO A 49 -7.99 -2.90 0.37
C PRO A 49 -8.66 -4.26 0.61
N ASN A 50 -9.73 -4.24 1.40
CA ASN A 50 -10.56 -5.38 1.73
C ASN A 50 -12.04 -4.99 1.52
N LEU A 51 -12.64 -5.48 0.44
CA LEU A 51 -14.02 -5.17 0.09
C LEU A 51 -15.02 -5.76 1.11
N ASP A 52 -14.70 -6.89 1.73
CA ASP A 52 -15.54 -7.52 2.75
C ASP A 52 -15.68 -6.64 4.01
N LEU A 53 -14.76 -5.71 4.22
CA LEU A 53 -14.82 -4.71 5.29
C LEU A 53 -15.38 -3.37 4.80
N VAL A 54 -14.92 -2.90 3.63
CA VAL A 54 -15.30 -1.58 3.10
C VAL A 54 -16.77 -1.55 2.68
N VAL A 55 -17.28 -2.57 1.99
CA VAL A 55 -18.64 -2.57 1.45
C VAL A 55 -19.69 -2.58 2.57
N PRO A 56 -19.64 -3.45 3.60
CA PRO A 56 -20.62 -3.41 4.68
C PRO A 56 -20.60 -2.10 5.48
N LEU A 57 -19.41 -1.52 5.67
CA LEU A 57 -19.28 -0.22 6.34
C LEU A 57 -19.91 0.91 5.52
N LEU A 58 -19.67 0.91 4.21
CA LEU A 58 -20.28 1.86 3.28
C LEU A 58 -21.80 1.73 3.28
N MET A 59 -22.34 0.52 3.17
CA MET A 59 -23.79 0.30 3.21
C MET A 59 -24.42 0.76 4.53
N ARG A 60 -23.74 0.52 5.67
CA ARG A 60 -24.24 0.93 6.99
C ARG A 60 -24.23 2.45 7.19
N LYS A 61 -23.22 3.14 6.66
CA LYS A 61 -23.04 4.60 6.84
C LYS A 61 -23.70 5.43 5.73
N GLY A 62 -23.96 4.84 4.57
CA GLY A 62 -24.52 5.52 3.41
C GLY A 62 -23.73 6.78 3.06
N ILE A 63 -24.45 7.89 2.83
CA ILE A 63 -23.87 9.19 2.49
C ILE A 63 -22.97 9.80 3.57
N THR A 64 -23.06 9.31 4.82
CA THR A 64 -22.23 9.80 5.94
C THR A 64 -20.89 9.07 6.06
N PHE A 65 -20.62 8.12 5.16
CA PHE A 65 -19.38 7.37 5.15
C PHE A 65 -18.16 8.31 4.99
N SER A 66 -17.13 8.04 5.77
CA SER A 66 -15.84 8.73 5.73
C SER A 66 -14.73 7.71 5.86
N SER A 67 -13.63 7.96 5.15
CA SER A 67 -12.37 7.19 5.25
C SER A 67 -11.78 7.21 6.65
N SER A 68 -12.04 8.26 7.44
CA SER A 68 -11.62 8.39 8.84
C SER A 68 -12.17 7.28 9.76
N ALA A 69 -13.20 6.56 9.33
CA ALA A 69 -13.73 5.41 10.06
C ALA A 69 -12.84 4.16 9.96
N LEU A 70 -11.81 4.19 9.10
CA LEU A 70 -10.90 3.07 8.87
C LEU A 70 -9.47 3.45 9.24
N SER A 71 -8.79 2.50 9.87
CA SER A 71 -7.37 2.59 10.19
C SER A 71 -6.58 1.51 9.47
N MET A 72 -5.30 1.77 9.23
CA MET A 72 -4.36 0.75 8.77
C MET A 72 -4.26 -0.38 9.80
N VAL A 73 -4.25 -1.63 9.32
CA VAL A 73 -4.17 -2.81 10.19
C VAL A 73 -2.99 -3.69 9.74
N PRO A 74 -1.97 -3.93 10.60
CA PRO A 74 -0.92 -4.88 10.31
C PRO A 74 -1.47 -6.25 9.88
N GLY A 75 -0.96 -6.81 8.78
CA GLY A 75 -1.48 -8.03 8.17
C GLY A 75 -2.44 -7.82 6.99
N ILE A 76 -2.95 -6.61 6.76
CA ILE A 76 -3.66 -6.24 5.54
C ILE A 76 -2.79 -5.25 4.76
N PRO A 77 -2.36 -5.57 3.52
CA PRO A 77 -1.45 -4.71 2.77
C PRO A 77 -2.12 -3.40 2.40
N ILE A 78 -1.42 -2.28 2.53
CA ILE A 78 -1.88 -0.94 2.14
C ILE A 78 -1.50 -0.72 0.68
N LYS A 79 -2.35 -0.03 -0.10
CA LYS A 79 -1.98 0.35 -1.46
C LYS A 79 -0.79 1.32 -1.42
N PRO A 80 0.34 0.97 -2.08
CA PRO A 80 1.55 1.78 -1.98
C PRO A 80 1.39 3.13 -2.66
N MET A 81 2.03 4.16 -2.11
CA MET A 81 2.18 5.45 -2.78
C MET A 81 3.02 5.27 -4.05
N LEU A 82 2.58 5.88 -5.15
CA LEU A 82 3.26 5.84 -6.44
C LEU A 82 3.92 7.18 -6.76
N ALA A 83 5.05 7.12 -7.48
CA ALA A 83 5.76 8.32 -7.92
C ALA A 83 5.20 8.86 -9.24
N LYS A 84 5.23 10.18 -9.39
CA LYS A 84 5.01 10.86 -10.66
C LYS A 84 6.37 11.10 -11.34
N ILE A 85 6.48 10.75 -12.62
CA ILE A 85 7.70 10.99 -13.40
C ILE A 85 7.87 12.51 -13.60
N THR A 86 9.09 13.00 -13.41
CA THR A 86 9.48 14.41 -13.60
C THR A 86 10.72 14.49 -14.47
N ASN A 87 10.71 15.36 -15.48
CA ASN A 87 11.82 15.53 -16.42
C ASN A 87 12.82 16.58 -15.92
N GLY A 88 13.38 16.35 -14.73
CA GLY A 88 14.44 17.17 -14.14
C GLY A 88 14.01 18.06 -12.98
N VAL A 89 15.02 18.63 -12.32
CA VAL A 89 14.91 19.42 -11.09
C VAL A 89 13.94 20.62 -11.21
N PRO A 90 13.91 21.40 -12.32
CA PRO A 90 13.00 22.55 -12.41
C PRO A 90 11.52 22.16 -12.29
N GLN A 91 11.12 20.99 -12.80
CA GLN A 91 9.74 20.52 -12.67
C GLN A 91 9.41 20.15 -11.22
N VAL A 92 10.36 19.53 -10.52
CA VAL A 92 10.22 19.19 -9.10
C VAL A 92 10.04 20.46 -8.26
N LEU A 93 10.90 21.47 -8.46
CA LEU A 93 10.79 22.76 -7.77
C LEU A 93 9.47 23.47 -8.07
N LYS A 94 8.99 23.42 -9.32
CA LYS A 94 7.68 23.98 -9.68
C LYS A 94 6.51 23.24 -9.03
N LEU A 95 6.61 21.91 -8.89
CA LEU A 95 5.58 21.08 -8.26
C LEU A 95 5.49 21.30 -6.76
N PHE A 96 6.62 21.39 -6.06
CA PHE A 96 6.66 21.56 -4.61
C PHE A 96 6.59 23.02 -4.16
N GLN A 97 6.93 23.98 -5.04
CA GLN A 97 6.89 25.41 -4.75
C GLN A 97 7.63 25.72 -3.44
N ASN A 98 6.95 26.34 -2.47
CA ASN A 98 7.50 26.72 -1.16
C ASN A 98 7.36 25.61 -0.10
N LYS A 99 7.03 24.37 -0.49
CA LYS A 99 6.96 23.22 0.44
C LYS A 99 8.32 22.56 0.56
N GLY A 100 8.74 22.27 1.79
CA GLY A 100 9.91 21.44 2.04
C GLY A 100 9.74 20.05 1.45
N PHE A 101 10.82 19.50 0.87
CA PHE A 101 10.88 18.14 0.37
C PHE A 101 12.25 17.53 0.67
N THR A 102 12.32 16.20 0.65
CA THR A 102 13.57 15.43 0.80
C THR A 102 13.90 14.69 -0.49
N CYS A 103 15.16 14.32 -0.67
CA CYS A 103 15.64 13.51 -1.78
C CYS A 103 16.17 12.19 -1.21
N GLU A 104 15.64 11.07 -1.69
CA GLU A 104 16.08 9.73 -1.33
C GLU A 104 16.57 8.99 -2.57
N TYR A 105 17.54 8.09 -2.39
CA TYR A 105 17.97 7.23 -3.48
C TYR A 105 16.82 6.32 -3.93
N LYS A 106 16.56 6.31 -5.23
CA LYS A 106 15.66 5.33 -5.82
C LYS A 106 16.44 4.03 -6.05
N TYR A 107 16.39 3.13 -5.08
CA TYR A 107 16.98 1.80 -5.18
C TYR A 107 16.36 0.96 -6.32
N ASP A 108 17.16 0.08 -6.90
CA ASP A 108 16.75 -0.88 -7.95
C ASP A 108 16.56 -2.26 -7.33
N GLY A 109 15.36 -2.51 -6.81
CA GLY A 109 15.07 -3.71 -6.05
C GLY A 109 13.61 -4.15 -6.15
N GLN A 110 13.18 -4.90 -5.14
CA GLN A 110 11.80 -5.32 -4.98
C GLN A 110 11.18 -4.58 -3.79
N ARG A 111 10.16 -3.76 -4.06
CA ARG A 111 9.38 -3.13 -3.00
C ARG A 111 8.76 -4.17 -2.07
N ALA A 112 8.96 -3.98 -0.79
CA ALA A 112 8.47 -4.84 0.27
C ALA A 112 7.78 -4.00 1.35
N GLN A 113 6.49 -4.28 1.54
CA GLN A 113 5.72 -3.73 2.65
C GLN A 113 5.76 -4.74 3.80
N ILE A 114 6.40 -4.38 4.91
CA ILE A 114 6.70 -5.31 6.00
C ILE A 114 5.84 -5.00 7.20
N HIS A 115 5.07 -5.99 7.67
CA HIS A 115 4.14 -5.85 8.77
C HIS A 115 4.63 -6.70 9.95
N LYS A 116 4.62 -6.10 11.14
CA LYS A 116 4.71 -6.81 12.42
C LYS A 116 3.36 -6.78 13.11
N LEU A 117 2.78 -7.95 13.33
CA LEU A 117 1.50 -8.13 14.01
C LEU A 117 1.70 -8.14 15.54
N ALA A 118 0.60 -8.00 16.27
CA ALA A 118 0.61 -7.92 17.75
C ALA A 118 1.11 -9.21 18.41
N ASP A 119 0.95 -10.35 17.76
CA ASP A 119 1.47 -11.66 18.18
C ASP A 119 2.96 -11.85 17.85
N GLY A 120 3.61 -10.86 17.22
CA GLY A 120 5.00 -10.93 16.76
C GLY A 120 5.19 -11.57 15.39
N THR A 121 4.10 -12.01 14.73
CA THR A 121 4.15 -12.55 13.38
C THR A 121 4.60 -11.47 12.39
N MET A 122 5.56 -11.82 11.53
CA MET A 122 6.05 -10.94 10.48
C MET A 122 5.45 -11.36 9.13
N ARG A 123 4.95 -10.39 8.36
CA ARG A 123 4.45 -10.62 7.00
C ARG A 123 5.07 -9.63 6.03
N VAL A 124 5.40 -10.09 4.84
CA VAL A 124 6.00 -9.26 3.79
C VAL A 124 5.08 -9.29 2.59
N PHE A 125 4.70 -8.12 2.08
CA PHE A 125 3.85 -7.98 0.91
C PHE A 125 4.59 -7.31 -0.24
N SER A 126 4.32 -7.78 -1.46
CA SER A 126 4.80 -7.15 -2.68
C SER A 126 4.08 -5.83 -2.96
N ARG A 127 4.55 -5.09 -3.96
CA ARG A 127 3.88 -3.88 -4.47
C ARG A 127 2.39 -4.07 -4.78
N ASN A 128 1.98 -5.26 -5.19
CA ASN A 128 0.59 -5.54 -5.56
C ASN A 128 -0.27 -6.02 -4.37
N GLY A 129 0.34 -6.21 -3.20
CA GLY A 129 -0.32 -6.74 -2.00
C GLY A 129 -0.29 -8.27 -1.91
N GLU A 130 0.52 -8.95 -2.72
CA GLU A 130 0.71 -10.40 -2.60
C GLU A 130 1.66 -10.72 -1.46
N GLU A 131 1.33 -11.71 -0.64
CA GLU A 131 2.20 -12.12 0.44
C GLU A 131 3.41 -12.90 -0.09
N THR A 132 4.61 -12.41 0.22
CA THR A 132 5.91 -12.96 -0.17
C THR A 132 6.78 -13.29 1.03
N THR A 133 6.20 -13.49 2.22
CA THR A 133 6.92 -13.74 3.47
C THR A 133 7.90 -14.92 3.34
N SER A 134 7.45 -16.04 2.75
CA SER A 134 8.26 -17.25 2.56
C SER A 134 9.47 -17.05 1.63
N ARG A 135 9.46 -16.02 0.79
CA ARG A 135 10.56 -15.68 -0.11
C ARG A 135 11.75 -15.05 0.62
N PHE A 136 11.49 -14.40 1.76
CA PHE A 136 12.46 -13.57 2.46
C PHE A 136 12.61 -13.93 3.96
N PRO A 137 12.99 -15.18 4.29
CA PRO A 137 13.20 -15.60 5.69
C PRO A 137 14.38 -14.86 6.35
N ASP A 138 15.42 -14.55 5.58
CA ASP A 138 16.54 -13.70 5.95
C ASP A 138 16.11 -12.27 6.34
N LEU A 139 15.26 -11.64 5.53
CA LEU A 139 14.70 -10.30 5.84
C LEU A 139 13.91 -10.34 7.15
N VAL A 140 13.08 -11.37 7.33
CA VAL A 140 12.30 -11.55 8.57
C VAL A 140 13.23 -11.65 9.78
N ASN A 141 14.34 -12.39 9.67
CA ASN A 141 15.32 -12.53 10.75
C ASN A 141 16.04 -11.19 11.04
N ILE A 142 16.53 -10.51 10.00
CA ILE A 142 17.20 -9.19 10.14
C ILE A 142 16.30 -8.19 10.86
N ILE A 143 15.01 -8.15 10.51
CA ILE A 143 14.06 -7.23 11.13
C ILE A 143 13.77 -7.62 12.57
N LYS A 144 13.62 -8.92 12.87
CA LYS A 144 13.43 -9.40 14.25
C LYS A 144 14.61 -9.02 15.14
N GLU A 145 15.84 -9.18 14.65
CA GLU A 145 17.08 -8.83 15.37
C GLU A 145 17.25 -7.32 15.54
N SER A 146 16.84 -6.53 14.54
CA SER A 146 16.97 -5.07 14.56
C SER A 146 15.84 -4.36 15.33
N CYS A 147 14.73 -5.06 15.58
CA CYS A 147 13.53 -4.48 16.16
C CYS A 147 13.67 -4.30 17.67
N LYS A 148 13.56 -3.04 18.15
CA LYS A 148 13.51 -2.75 19.58
C LYS A 148 12.23 -3.33 20.21
N PRO A 149 12.28 -3.80 21.48
CA PRO A 149 11.10 -4.34 22.17
C PRO A 149 9.89 -3.39 22.21
N ALA A 150 10.13 -2.07 22.22
CA ALA A 150 9.08 -1.05 22.24
C ALA A 150 8.23 -1.01 20.95
N ALA A 151 8.72 -1.52 19.83
CA ALA A 151 7.98 -1.57 18.58
C ALA A 151 7.14 -2.86 18.52
N SER A 152 6.00 -2.86 19.19
CA SER A 152 5.10 -4.03 19.26
C SER A 152 4.47 -4.37 17.90
N THR A 153 4.00 -3.36 17.16
CA THR A 153 3.38 -3.51 15.83
C THR A 153 3.81 -2.39 14.90
N PHE A 154 3.98 -2.68 13.61
CA PHE A 154 4.28 -1.66 12.61
C PHE A 154 3.95 -2.11 11.18
N ILE A 155 3.98 -1.13 10.27
CA ILE A 155 4.02 -1.33 8.83
C ILE A 155 5.18 -0.48 8.29
N LEU A 156 6.13 -1.11 7.60
CA LEU A 156 7.27 -0.46 6.95
C LEU A 156 7.12 -0.54 5.44
N ASP A 157 7.51 0.52 4.75
CA ASP A 157 7.66 0.55 3.30
C ASP A 157 9.15 0.61 2.98
N ALA A 158 9.65 -0.39 2.26
CA ALA A 158 11.07 -0.57 2.02
C ALA A 158 11.33 -1.13 0.63
N GLU A 159 12.59 -1.04 0.20
CA GLU A 159 13.09 -1.71 -0.99
C GLU A 159 14.06 -2.83 -0.58
N VAL A 160 13.80 -4.06 -1.01
CA VAL A 160 14.73 -5.17 -0.88
C VAL A 160 15.68 -5.13 -2.06
N VAL A 161 16.98 -5.06 -1.79
CA VAL A 161 18.03 -4.97 -2.80
C VAL A 161 19.01 -6.13 -2.60
N ALA A 162 19.44 -6.78 -3.68
CA ALA A 162 20.46 -7.82 -3.61
C ALA A 162 21.83 -7.21 -3.28
N VAL A 163 22.62 -7.91 -2.47
CA VAL A 163 23.92 -7.43 -2.00
C VAL A 163 24.97 -8.52 -2.15
N ASP A 164 26.08 -8.20 -2.81
CA ASP A 164 27.22 -9.11 -2.93
C ASP A 164 28.03 -9.09 -1.62
N ARG A 165 27.75 -10.04 -0.74
CA ARG A 165 28.44 -10.17 0.55
C ARG A 165 29.91 -10.57 0.42
N LYS A 166 30.34 -11.14 -0.72
CA LYS A 166 31.72 -11.60 -0.92
C LYS A 166 32.61 -10.48 -1.44
N ASN A 167 32.08 -9.62 -2.30
CA ASN A 167 32.83 -8.53 -2.93
C ASN A 167 32.48 -7.15 -2.33
N GLY A 168 32.64 -7.02 -1.01
CA GLY A 168 32.58 -5.71 -0.34
C GLY A 168 31.17 -5.13 -0.13
N CYS A 169 30.13 -5.97 -0.06
CA CYS A 169 28.74 -5.57 0.19
C CYS A 169 28.20 -4.58 -0.86
N LYS A 170 28.56 -4.79 -2.12
CA LYS A 170 28.08 -3.96 -3.22
C LYS A 170 26.62 -4.27 -3.55
N LEU A 171 25.83 -3.25 -3.85
CA LEU A 171 24.47 -3.41 -4.36
C LEU A 171 24.51 -4.08 -5.75
N MET A 172 23.66 -5.08 -5.92
CA MET A 172 23.48 -5.86 -7.14
C MET A 172 22.23 -5.38 -7.90
N SER A 173 22.09 -5.79 -9.15
CA SER A 173 20.98 -5.40 -10.00
C SER A 173 19.66 -6.07 -9.57
N PHE A 174 18.53 -5.48 -9.96
CA PHE A 174 17.23 -6.14 -9.78
C PHE A 174 17.16 -7.50 -10.50
N GLN A 175 17.86 -7.68 -11.63
CA GLN A 175 17.90 -8.95 -12.35
C GLN A 175 18.48 -10.07 -11.48
N GLU A 176 19.55 -9.78 -10.76
CA GLU A 176 20.16 -10.73 -9.82
C GLU A 176 19.21 -11.05 -8.66
N LEU A 177 18.54 -10.05 -8.09
CA LEU A 177 17.51 -10.26 -7.07
C LEU A 177 16.34 -11.12 -7.59
N SER A 178 15.95 -10.93 -8.85
CA SER A 178 14.82 -11.63 -9.47
C SER A 178 15.09 -13.14 -9.65
N SER A 179 16.36 -13.53 -9.77
CA SER A 179 16.80 -14.93 -9.87
C SER A 179 16.57 -15.73 -8.58
N ARG A 180 16.33 -15.03 -7.46
CA ARG A 180 16.01 -15.64 -6.18
C ARG A 180 14.73 -16.47 -6.28
N GLU A 181 14.77 -17.64 -5.66
CA GLU A 181 13.64 -18.56 -5.59
C GLU A 181 12.41 -17.87 -4.99
N ARG A 182 11.23 -18.23 -5.48
CA ARG A 182 9.99 -17.59 -5.03
C ARG A 182 9.47 -18.20 -3.71
N GLY A 183 9.88 -19.42 -3.40
CA GLY A 183 9.30 -20.23 -2.32
C GLY A 183 7.84 -20.63 -2.63
N GLY A 184 7.30 -21.58 -1.87
CA GLY A 184 5.91 -22.01 -1.98
C GLY A 184 5.44 -22.76 -0.74
N LYS A 185 4.19 -23.22 -0.72
CA LYS A 185 3.68 -24.07 0.39
C LYS A 185 4.52 -25.34 0.57
N ASP A 186 5.13 -25.83 -0.51
CA ASP A 186 5.90 -27.09 -0.53
C ASP A 186 7.43 -26.88 -0.66
N SER A 187 7.90 -25.63 -0.71
CA SER A 187 9.33 -25.30 -0.80
C SER A 187 9.68 -24.16 0.15
N LEU A 188 10.37 -24.51 1.25
CA LEU A 188 10.88 -23.57 2.23
C LEU A 188 12.29 -23.13 1.81
N ILE A 189 12.48 -21.84 1.61
CA ILE A 189 13.81 -21.27 1.41
C ILE A 189 14.49 -21.22 2.78
N THR A 190 15.68 -21.80 2.90
CA THR A 190 16.51 -21.69 4.10
C THR A 190 17.49 -20.53 3.95
N VAL A 191 17.94 -19.94 5.06
CA VAL A 191 18.92 -18.84 5.00
C VAL A 191 20.22 -19.28 4.33
N ASP A 192 20.63 -20.54 4.54
CA ASP A 192 21.86 -21.11 4.00
C ASP A 192 21.81 -21.37 2.49
N SER A 193 20.61 -21.49 1.90
CA SER A 193 20.43 -21.72 0.46
C SER A 193 20.36 -20.43 -0.36
N ILE A 194 20.46 -19.26 0.28
CA ILE A 194 20.35 -17.95 -0.38
C ILE A 194 21.70 -17.58 -1.01
N LYS A 195 21.71 -17.46 -2.34
CA LYS A 195 22.92 -17.13 -3.11
C LYS A 195 23.26 -15.63 -3.12
N VAL A 196 22.27 -14.77 -2.85
CA VAL A 196 22.30 -13.30 -2.95
C VAL A 196 21.39 -12.64 -1.92
#